data_AF-G2GYF4-F1
#
_entry.id   AF-G2GYF4-F1
#
_cell.length_a   1.000
_cell.length_b   1.000
_cell.length_c   1.000
_cell.angle_alpha   90.00
_cell.angle_beta   90.00
_cell.angle_gamma   90.00
#
_symmetry.space_group_name_H-M   'P 1'
#
loop_
_entity.id
_entity.type
_entity.pdbx_description
1 polymer ?
#
loop_
_entity_poly.entity_id
_entity_poly.type
_entity_poly.pdbx_seq_one_letter_code
_entity_poly.pdbx_strand_id
1 'polypeptide(L)'
;VPNRGRDIAPMLCEFGDKLMNYDYFCHIHSKKSCYNDGATQGWREYLFDGLLGKNIKCILTLFRKNPKLGIIYPQNFDKVPYMANHWLSNQNDGAMLCSRLNITMPEGYFNFPAGSMCWLKTSAIRPLFDLKLTWQDFPEERNQNDGTIAHAIERVLGILPIAHGYESLIIKDMKVPSNSPFRIDTQYINFRTYKNMYDLYIKDPQIKVVAFDIFDTLLVRPLINPDHTKKVMITIIENSERHLFENFRHLAEKNIRKKKGKDISIVDIYSEFSLLTGITQERSNELRLLEEKIEIASVTVRKDVARFFYDAKKGVNCHFNK
;
A
#
# COMPACT_ATOMS: atom_id res chain seq x y z
N VAL A 1 -19.52 5.35 20.31
CA VAL A 1 -19.59 5.76 18.89
C VAL A 1 -20.02 4.57 18.03
N PRO A 2 -20.70 4.79 16.89
CA PRO A 2 -21.07 3.73 15.95
C PRO A 2 -19.89 2.86 15.49
N ASN A 3 -20.14 1.59 15.17
CA ASN A 3 -19.13 0.71 14.57
C ASN A 3 -19.02 0.96 13.05
N ARG A 4 -18.47 2.13 12.69
CA ARG A 4 -18.38 2.63 11.31
C ARG A 4 -17.09 3.41 11.12
N GLY A 5 -16.35 3.18 10.03
CA GLY A 5 -15.12 3.93 9.73
C GLY A 5 -13.98 3.72 10.75
N ARG A 6 -14.01 2.58 11.46
CA ARG A 6 -12.94 2.11 12.37
C ARG A 6 -12.61 3.12 13.46
N ASP A 7 -11.33 3.36 13.70
CA ASP A 7 -10.79 4.35 14.63
C ASP A 7 -10.72 5.77 14.02
N ILE A 8 -10.74 5.86 12.68
CA ILE A 8 -10.62 7.13 11.94
C ILE A 8 -11.90 7.95 12.01
N ALA A 9 -13.06 7.36 11.77
CA ALA A 9 -14.33 8.09 11.83
C ALA A 9 -14.63 8.65 13.23
N PRO A 10 -14.46 7.92 14.35
CA PRO A 10 -14.54 8.52 15.68
C PRO A 10 -13.57 9.70 15.85
N MET A 11 -12.32 9.57 15.43
CA MET A 11 -11.31 10.64 15.56
C MET A 11 -11.76 11.92 14.85
N LEU A 12 -12.28 11.81 13.62
CA LEU A 12 -12.68 12.97 12.81
C LEU A 12 -14.09 13.48 13.15
N CYS A 13 -15.08 12.60 13.22
CA CYS A 13 -16.50 12.96 13.29
C CYS A 13 -17.02 13.15 14.72
N GLU A 14 -16.46 12.44 15.71
CA GLU A 14 -16.90 12.56 17.12
C GLU A 14 -15.99 13.51 17.90
N PHE A 15 -14.68 13.31 17.77
CA PHE A 15 -13.70 14.01 18.61
C PHE A 15 -13.04 15.20 17.92
N GLY A 16 -13.27 15.41 16.61
CA GLY A 16 -12.56 16.42 15.82
C GLY A 16 -12.58 17.82 16.41
N ASP A 17 -13.77 18.32 16.77
CA ASP A 17 -13.92 19.65 17.38
C ASP A 17 -13.15 19.80 18.69
N LYS A 18 -13.08 18.74 19.49
CA LYS A 18 -12.32 18.73 20.76
C LYS A 18 -10.82 18.66 20.48
N LEU A 19 -10.39 17.79 19.58
CA LEU A 19 -8.98 17.60 19.21
C LEU A 19 -8.37 18.88 18.62
N MET A 20 -9.15 19.66 17.86
CA MET A 20 -8.73 20.93 17.27
C MET A 20 -8.36 22.03 18.29
N ASN A 21 -8.74 21.86 19.56
CA ASN A 21 -8.42 22.80 20.65
C ASN A 21 -7.07 22.53 21.33
N TYR A 22 -6.37 21.44 20.95
CA TYR A 22 -5.05 21.12 21.49
C TYR A 22 -3.96 21.46 20.48
N ASP A 23 -2.75 21.78 20.95
CA ASP A 23 -1.58 21.95 20.07
C ASP A 23 -1.14 20.63 19.44
N TYR A 24 -1.23 19.56 20.24
CA TYR A 24 -0.83 18.20 19.89
C TYR A 24 -1.81 17.20 20.51
N PHE A 25 -2.03 16.07 19.85
CA PHE A 25 -2.76 14.94 20.43
C PHE A 25 -2.13 13.61 20.04
N CYS A 26 -2.41 12.57 20.83
CA CYS A 26 -2.04 11.19 20.55
C CYS A 26 -3.30 10.41 20.18
N HIS A 27 -3.31 9.82 18.98
CA HIS A 27 -4.40 8.93 18.55
C HIS A 27 -4.01 7.48 18.83
N ILE A 28 -4.84 6.80 19.63
CA ILE A 28 -4.63 5.42 20.08
C ILE A 28 -5.99 4.71 20.05
N HIS A 29 -6.01 3.43 19.67
CA HIS A 29 -7.22 2.62 19.68
C HIS A 29 -6.98 1.20 20.23
N SER A 30 -8.06 0.55 20.67
CA SER A 30 -8.02 -0.80 21.25
C SER A 30 -8.34 -1.92 20.25
N LYS A 31 -8.50 -1.59 18.96
CA LYS A 31 -8.85 -2.57 17.92
C LYS A 31 -7.93 -3.79 17.97
N LYS A 32 -8.55 -4.96 18.17
CA LYS A 32 -7.87 -6.25 18.20
C LYS A 32 -7.64 -6.72 16.77
N SER A 33 -6.41 -7.07 16.42
CA SER A 33 -6.06 -7.69 15.14
C SER A 33 -6.47 -9.17 15.15
N CYS A 34 -7.78 -9.44 15.18
CA CYS A 34 -8.32 -10.80 15.14
C CYS A 34 -8.19 -11.47 13.75
N TYR A 35 -7.82 -10.70 12.73
CA TYR A 35 -8.07 -11.06 11.33
C TYR A 35 -6.98 -11.92 10.67
N ASN A 36 -5.81 -12.11 11.30
CA ASN A 36 -4.69 -12.86 10.69
C ASN A 36 -4.24 -14.08 11.49
N ASP A 37 -5.09 -14.77 12.24
CA ASP A 37 -4.71 -15.99 13.02
C ASP A 37 -3.45 -15.81 13.90
N GLY A 38 -3.24 -14.61 14.43
CA GLY A 38 -2.05 -14.28 15.24
C GLY A 38 -0.82 -13.82 14.45
N ALA A 39 -0.87 -13.71 13.12
CA ALA A 39 0.26 -13.25 12.30
C ALA A 39 0.74 -11.83 12.65
N THR A 40 -0.11 -10.98 13.24
CA THR A 40 0.25 -9.65 13.75
C THR A 40 0.17 -9.55 15.27
N GLN A 41 0.26 -10.68 15.99
CA GLN A 41 0.32 -10.68 17.44
C GLN A 41 1.52 -9.86 17.91
N GLY A 42 1.29 -8.96 18.88
CA GLY A 42 2.30 -8.03 19.39
C GLY A 42 2.32 -6.66 18.71
N TRP A 43 1.60 -6.45 17.60
CA TRP A 43 1.63 -5.17 16.88
C TRP A 43 1.08 -4.02 17.73
N ARG A 44 -0.04 -4.23 18.41
CA ARG A 44 -0.64 -3.22 19.29
C ARG A 44 0.31 -2.86 20.43
N GLU A 45 0.88 -3.86 21.09
CA GLU A 45 1.83 -3.70 22.18
C GLU A 45 3.07 -2.93 21.70
N TYR A 46 3.56 -3.25 20.50
CA TYR A 46 4.66 -2.53 19.85
C TYR A 46 4.35 -1.04 19.63
N LEU A 47 3.15 -0.71 19.12
CA LEU A 47 2.74 0.68 18.90
C LEU A 47 2.59 1.44 20.24
N PHE A 48 2.01 0.79 21.25
CA PHE A 48 1.85 1.36 22.59
C PHE A 48 3.20 1.64 23.25
N ASP A 49 4.13 0.67 23.20
CA ASP A 49 5.49 0.81 23.72
C ASP A 49 6.23 1.97 23.03
N GLY A 50 5.99 2.18 21.73
CA GLY A 50 6.60 3.25 20.95
C GLY A 50 6.07 4.64 21.31
N LEU A 51 4.77 4.78 21.54
CA LEU A 51 4.12 6.09 21.63
C LEU A 51 3.81 6.56 23.05
N LEU A 52 3.74 5.63 24.01
CA LEU A 52 3.29 5.89 25.38
C LEU A 52 4.40 5.61 26.40
N GLY A 53 4.03 5.66 27.69
CA GLY A 53 4.92 5.39 28.80
C GLY A 53 6.12 6.35 28.85
N LYS A 54 7.32 5.79 28.87
CA LYS A 54 8.57 6.57 29.00
C LYS A 54 8.84 7.52 27.83
N ASN A 55 8.24 7.28 26.66
CA ASN A 55 8.53 8.06 25.45
C ASN A 55 7.75 9.38 25.40
N ILE A 56 6.66 9.54 26.17
CA ILE A 56 5.77 10.72 26.13
C ILE A 56 6.55 12.01 26.37
N LYS A 57 7.40 12.06 27.41
CA LYS A 57 8.20 13.27 27.72
C LYS A 57 9.18 13.62 26.59
N CYS A 58 9.78 12.62 25.95
CA CYS A 58 10.68 12.80 24.82
C CYS A 58 9.91 13.35 23.60
N ILE A 59 8.79 12.72 23.25
CA ILE A 59 7.91 13.12 22.14
C ILE A 59 7.44 14.57 22.30
N LEU A 60 6.93 14.95 23.47
CA LEU A 60 6.50 16.33 23.73
C LEU A 60 7.66 17.31 23.67
N THR A 61 8.86 16.91 24.12
CA THR A 61 10.07 17.73 23.99
C THR A 61 10.47 17.94 22.52
N LEU A 62 10.33 16.91 21.68
CA LEU A 62 10.60 16.99 20.24
C LEU A 62 9.67 17.99 19.55
N PHE A 63 8.35 17.92 19.82
CA PHE A 63 7.39 18.90 19.31
C PHE A 63 7.69 20.33 19.78
N ARG A 64 8.10 20.51 21.04
CA ARG A 64 8.46 21.84 21.56
C ARG A 64 9.74 22.40 20.92
N LYS A 65 10.73 21.55 20.66
CA LYS A 65 12.02 21.95 20.06
C LYS A 65 11.93 22.16 18.56
N ASN A 66 11.04 21.45 17.88
CA ASN A 66 10.86 21.54 16.43
C ASN A 66 9.40 21.92 16.10
N PRO A 67 9.09 23.22 15.94
CA PRO A 67 7.75 23.68 15.58
C PRO A 67 7.25 23.15 14.22
N LYS A 68 8.14 22.71 13.32
CA LYS A 68 7.80 22.10 12.04
C LYS A 68 7.49 20.61 12.17
N LEU A 69 7.69 19.97 13.32
CA LEU A 69 7.35 18.56 13.49
C LEU A 69 5.83 18.38 13.50
N GLY A 70 5.30 17.72 12.47
CA GLY A 70 3.85 17.55 12.25
C GLY A 70 3.31 16.22 12.75
N ILE A 71 4.11 15.16 12.69
CA ILE A 71 3.69 13.81 13.08
C ILE A 71 4.86 13.01 13.65
N ILE A 72 4.59 12.19 14.67
CA ILE A 72 5.52 11.19 15.20
C ILE A 72 4.81 9.84 15.29
N TYR A 73 5.43 8.79 14.77
CA TYR A 73 4.88 7.43 14.81
C TYR A 73 5.99 6.37 14.78
N PRO A 74 5.72 5.13 15.21
CA PRO A 74 6.71 4.06 15.16
C PRO A 74 7.04 3.63 13.73
N GLN A 75 8.24 3.11 13.52
CA GLN A 75 8.56 2.34 12.30
C GLN A 75 7.53 1.22 12.12
N ASN A 76 7.35 0.74 10.89
CA ASN A 76 6.45 -0.39 10.64
C ASN A 76 6.78 -1.57 11.57
N PHE A 77 5.76 -2.25 12.09
CA PHE A 77 5.96 -3.49 12.84
C PHE A 77 6.57 -4.56 11.91
N ASP A 78 7.45 -5.42 12.43
CA ASP A 78 8.26 -6.34 11.62
C ASP A 78 7.43 -7.31 10.76
N LYS A 79 6.21 -7.61 11.21
CA LYS A 79 5.26 -8.48 10.51
C LYS A 79 4.28 -7.74 9.57
N VAL A 80 4.35 -6.41 9.48
CA VAL A 80 3.55 -5.63 8.52
C VAL A 80 4.26 -5.64 7.18
N PRO A 81 3.67 -6.19 6.10
CA PRO A 81 4.35 -6.32 4.81
C PRO A 81 4.69 -4.94 4.24
N TYR A 82 5.88 -4.78 3.66
CA TYR A 82 6.35 -3.53 3.07
C TYR A 82 5.36 -2.96 2.04
N MET A 83 4.65 -3.84 1.32
CA MET A 83 3.61 -3.50 0.34
C MET A 83 2.45 -2.67 0.93
N ALA A 84 2.22 -2.74 2.24
CA ALA A 84 1.20 -1.94 2.93
C ALA A 84 1.49 -0.43 2.83
N ASN A 85 2.75 -0.03 2.59
CA ASN A 85 3.20 1.35 2.36
C ASN A 85 2.90 1.89 0.97
N HIS A 86 1.95 1.28 0.28
CA HIS A 86 1.42 1.71 -1.01
C HIS A 86 -0.09 1.95 -0.89
N TRP A 87 -0.68 2.67 -1.84
CA TRP A 87 -2.13 2.89 -1.89
C TRP A 87 -2.93 1.59 -2.04
N LEU A 88 -2.39 0.63 -2.79
CA LEU A 88 -3.04 -0.65 -3.11
C LEU A 88 -4.50 -0.42 -3.56
N SER A 89 -5.46 -1.03 -2.88
CA SER A 89 -6.89 -0.90 -3.17
C SER A 89 -7.48 0.49 -2.86
N ASN A 90 -6.74 1.35 -2.15
CA ASN A 90 -7.17 2.69 -1.72
C ASN A 90 -6.78 3.79 -2.71
N GLN A 91 -6.29 3.47 -3.91
CA GLN A 91 -5.80 4.49 -4.85
C GLN A 91 -6.89 5.49 -5.26
N ASN A 92 -8.13 5.04 -5.48
CA ASN A 92 -9.24 5.93 -5.85
C ASN A 92 -9.62 6.89 -4.72
N ASP A 93 -9.82 6.35 -3.50
CA ASP A 93 -10.16 7.17 -2.33
C ASP A 93 -9.00 8.09 -1.95
N GLY A 94 -7.76 7.62 -2.06
CA GLY A 94 -6.54 8.40 -1.88
C GLY A 94 -6.46 9.57 -2.86
N ALA A 95 -6.69 9.33 -4.16
CA ALA A 95 -6.71 10.37 -5.17
C ALA A 95 -7.79 11.43 -4.90
N MET A 96 -9.00 10.99 -4.54
CA MET A 96 -10.10 11.88 -4.15
C MET A 96 -9.72 12.74 -2.93
N LEU A 97 -9.18 12.13 -1.88
CA LEU A 97 -8.78 12.85 -0.66
C LEU A 97 -7.64 13.82 -0.93
N CYS A 98 -6.60 13.39 -1.64
CA CYS A 98 -5.47 14.25 -2.03
C CYS A 98 -5.95 15.47 -2.84
N SER A 99 -6.89 15.27 -3.78
CA SER A 99 -7.50 16.36 -4.53
C SER A 99 -8.27 17.33 -3.63
N ARG A 100 -9.10 16.82 -2.71
CA ARG A 100 -9.85 17.65 -1.74
C ARG A 100 -8.94 18.41 -0.78
N LEU A 101 -7.79 17.84 -0.44
CA LEU A 101 -6.78 18.43 0.44
C LEU A 101 -5.79 19.34 -0.30
N ASN A 102 -5.89 19.44 -1.63
CA ASN A 102 -4.97 20.17 -2.48
C ASN A 102 -3.51 19.74 -2.30
N ILE A 103 -3.27 18.42 -2.25
CA ILE A 103 -1.94 17.83 -2.15
C ILE A 103 -1.67 16.87 -3.31
N THR A 104 -0.40 16.76 -3.70
CA THR A 104 0.02 15.77 -4.70
C THR A 104 -0.04 14.38 -4.10
N MET A 105 -0.74 13.47 -4.77
CA MET A 105 -0.75 12.07 -4.38
C MET A 105 0.63 11.44 -4.62
N PRO A 106 1.28 10.85 -3.61
CA PRO A 106 2.57 10.20 -3.79
C PRO A 106 2.45 8.96 -4.67
N GLU A 107 3.44 8.78 -5.54
CA GLU A 107 3.64 7.55 -6.31
C GLU A 107 4.52 6.56 -5.54
N GLY A 108 4.28 5.25 -5.71
CA GLY A 108 5.12 4.21 -5.12
C GLY A 108 4.97 4.09 -3.59
N TYR A 109 6.07 3.70 -2.92
CA TYR A 109 6.07 3.53 -1.47
C TYR A 109 6.25 4.86 -0.74
N PHE A 110 5.44 5.11 0.27
CA PHE A 110 5.51 6.31 1.10
C PHE A 110 5.29 5.98 2.57
N ASN A 111 5.84 6.81 3.45
CA ASN A 111 5.73 6.58 4.88
C ASN A 111 4.38 7.06 5.42
N PHE A 112 3.76 6.24 6.27
CA PHE A 112 2.56 6.59 7.02
C PHE A 112 2.49 5.77 8.31
N PRO A 113 1.69 6.17 9.31
CA PRO A 113 1.55 5.43 10.56
C PRO A 113 0.67 4.20 10.35
N ALA A 114 1.25 3.10 9.85
CA ALA A 114 0.50 1.85 9.68
C ALA A 114 -0.06 1.36 11.03
N GLY A 115 -1.38 1.14 11.06
CA GLY A 115 -2.15 0.88 12.27
C GLY A 115 -2.70 2.15 12.94
N SER A 116 -2.70 3.28 12.23
CA SER A 116 -3.27 4.58 12.62
C SER A 116 -2.96 5.09 14.03
N MET A 117 -1.90 4.63 14.68
CA MET A 117 -1.47 5.15 15.99
C MET A 117 -0.29 6.09 15.83
N CYS A 118 -0.47 7.35 16.24
CA CYS A 118 0.54 8.38 16.10
C CYS A 118 0.30 9.56 17.05
N TRP A 119 1.33 10.38 17.22
CA TRP A 119 1.19 11.74 17.74
C TRP A 119 1.13 12.72 16.58
N LEU A 120 0.21 13.67 16.66
CA LEU A 120 -0.06 14.67 15.62
C LEU A 120 0.02 16.07 16.21
N LYS A 121 0.63 16.98 15.46
CA LYS A 121 0.46 18.42 15.65
C LYS A 121 -0.82 18.85 14.95
N THR A 122 -1.74 19.45 15.70
CA THR A 122 -3.08 19.77 15.21
C THR A 122 -3.05 20.67 13.98
N SER A 123 -2.16 21.67 13.94
CA SER A 123 -2.02 22.55 12.77
C SER A 123 -1.52 21.83 11.51
N ALA A 124 -0.78 20.73 11.65
CA ALA A 124 -0.26 19.97 10.51
C ALA A 124 -1.32 19.07 9.84
N ILE A 125 -2.39 18.73 10.57
CA ILE A 125 -3.47 17.86 10.08
C ILE A 125 -4.82 18.58 9.99
N ARG A 126 -4.88 19.87 10.35
CA ARG A 126 -6.10 20.70 10.31
C ARG A 126 -6.88 20.61 8.99
N PRO A 127 -6.25 20.62 7.79
CA PRO A 127 -6.99 20.49 6.54
C PRO A 127 -7.84 19.22 6.44
N LEU A 128 -7.45 18.13 7.11
CA LEU A 128 -8.24 16.90 7.16
C LEU A 128 -9.52 17.07 7.99
N PHE A 129 -9.45 17.80 9.10
CA PHE A 129 -10.63 18.13 9.90
C PHE A 129 -11.55 19.13 9.17
N ASP A 130 -10.96 20.08 8.42
CA ASP A 130 -11.70 21.07 7.63
C ASP A 130 -12.49 20.45 6.45
N LEU A 131 -12.20 19.20 6.06
CA LEU A 131 -13.04 18.44 5.14
C LEU A 131 -14.44 18.15 5.70
N LYS A 132 -14.63 18.31 7.01
CA LYS A 132 -15.90 18.10 7.74
C LYS A 132 -16.57 16.78 7.37
N LEU A 133 -15.75 15.72 7.32
CA LEU A 133 -16.25 14.37 7.08
C LEU A 133 -17.25 13.99 8.17
N THR A 134 -18.33 13.36 7.75
CA THR A 134 -19.43 12.89 8.59
C THR A 134 -19.43 11.37 8.67
N TRP A 135 -20.21 10.80 9.59
CA TRP A 135 -20.39 9.36 9.67
C TRP A 135 -20.87 8.75 8.34
N GLN A 136 -21.62 9.51 7.52
CA GLN A 136 -22.16 9.07 6.25
C GLN A 136 -21.09 8.84 5.17
N ASP A 137 -19.95 9.52 5.27
CA ASP A 137 -18.84 9.39 4.31
C ASP A 137 -18.11 8.04 4.43
N PHE A 138 -18.22 7.37 5.57
CA PHE A 138 -17.60 6.06 5.79
C PHE A 138 -18.59 4.96 5.40
N PRO A 139 -18.19 3.87 4.71
CA PRO A 139 -19.10 2.74 4.50
C PRO A 139 -19.41 2.01 5.82
N GLU A 140 -20.52 1.26 5.86
CA GLU A 140 -20.78 0.34 6.97
C GLU A 140 -19.66 -0.71 7.07
N GLU A 141 -19.25 -1.06 8.30
CA GLU A 141 -18.26 -2.11 8.51
C GLU A 141 -18.84 -3.48 8.13
N ARG A 142 -18.28 -4.09 7.09
CA ARG A 142 -18.57 -5.45 6.62
C ARG A 142 -17.29 -6.30 6.61
N ASN A 143 -16.47 -6.15 7.65
CA ASN A 143 -15.15 -6.79 7.77
C ASN A 143 -14.21 -6.51 6.58
N GLN A 144 -14.27 -5.31 5.99
CA GLN A 144 -13.36 -4.96 4.90
C GLN A 144 -11.92 -4.89 5.41
N ASN A 145 -10.98 -5.58 4.77
CA ASN A 145 -9.58 -5.64 5.24
C ASN A 145 -8.71 -4.48 4.74
N ASP A 146 -9.07 -3.88 3.61
CA ASP A 146 -8.42 -2.72 2.97
C ASP A 146 -9.44 -2.08 2.00
N GLY A 147 -9.12 -0.96 1.36
CA GLY A 147 -9.94 -0.41 0.26
C GLY A 147 -11.16 0.35 0.76
N THR A 148 -11.02 1.05 1.89
CA THR A 148 -12.07 1.92 2.42
C THR A 148 -11.49 3.31 2.66
N ILE A 149 -12.36 4.32 2.66
CA ILE A 149 -11.96 5.71 2.95
C ILE A 149 -11.20 5.84 4.29
N ALA A 150 -11.47 5.00 5.29
CA ALA A 150 -10.72 4.99 6.55
C ALA A 150 -9.24 4.61 6.33
N HIS A 151 -8.95 3.58 5.53
CA HIS A 151 -7.58 3.19 5.20
C HIS A 151 -6.89 4.19 4.26
N ALA A 152 -7.66 4.89 3.41
CA ALA A 152 -7.14 6.00 2.62
C ALA A 152 -6.75 7.18 3.52
N ILE A 153 -7.59 7.54 4.49
CA ILE A 153 -7.31 8.60 5.47
C ILE A 153 -6.10 8.23 6.35
N GLU A 154 -5.98 6.98 6.80
CA GLU A 154 -4.81 6.50 7.53
C GLU A 154 -3.51 6.79 6.78
N ARG A 155 -3.47 6.53 5.47
CA ARG A 155 -2.33 6.87 4.60
C ARG A 155 -2.14 8.38 4.47
N VAL A 156 -3.23 9.12 4.34
CA VAL A 156 -3.22 10.59 4.31
C VAL A 156 -2.57 11.18 5.56
N LEU A 157 -2.73 10.58 6.74
CA LEU A 157 -2.08 11.05 7.98
C LEU A 157 -0.56 11.15 7.84
N GLY A 158 0.07 10.24 7.08
CA GLY A 158 1.51 10.24 6.86
C GLY A 158 1.99 11.33 5.89
N ILE A 159 1.15 11.72 4.93
CA ILE A 159 1.58 12.55 3.79
C ILE A 159 1.10 13.99 3.92
N LEU A 160 -0.03 14.23 4.59
CA LEU A 160 -0.63 15.56 4.72
C LEU A 160 0.28 16.55 5.46
N PRO A 161 0.90 16.19 6.61
CA PRO A 161 1.85 17.09 7.26
C PRO A 161 3.00 17.51 6.34
N ILE A 162 3.58 16.53 5.63
CA ILE A 162 4.73 16.74 4.74
C ILE A 162 4.36 17.65 3.57
N ALA A 163 3.19 17.43 2.97
CA ALA A 163 2.68 18.24 1.87
C ALA A 163 2.46 19.72 2.25
N HIS A 164 2.20 20.01 3.53
CA HIS A 164 2.08 21.36 4.06
C HIS A 164 3.36 21.91 4.71
N GLY A 165 4.52 21.29 4.43
CA GLY A 165 5.83 21.79 4.88
C GLY A 165 6.19 21.45 6.33
N TYR A 166 5.44 20.52 6.96
CA TYR A 166 5.84 19.92 8.23
C TYR A 166 6.76 18.72 8.02
N GLU A 167 7.46 18.34 9.08
CA GLU A 167 8.35 17.20 9.14
C GLU A 167 7.64 16.01 9.82
N SER A 168 8.08 14.80 9.47
CA SER A 168 7.67 13.56 10.13
C SER A 168 8.85 12.93 10.85
N LEU A 169 8.62 12.37 12.04
CA LEU A 169 9.62 11.58 12.74
C LEU A 169 9.13 10.14 12.92
N ILE A 170 9.94 9.19 12.45
CA ILE A 170 9.68 7.76 12.60
C ILE A 170 10.55 7.23 13.75
N ILE A 171 9.90 6.69 14.79
CA ILE A 171 10.60 6.08 15.93
C ILE A 171 11.15 4.73 15.49
N LYS A 172 12.47 4.61 15.46
CA LYS A 172 13.16 3.38 15.05
C LYS A 172 12.84 2.21 15.98
N ASP A 173 12.63 1.03 15.39
CA ASP A 173 12.56 -0.21 16.17
C ASP A 173 13.96 -0.65 16.60
N MET A 174 14.15 -0.74 17.92
CA MET A 174 15.40 -1.19 18.53
C MET A 174 15.40 -2.70 18.84
N LYS A 175 14.23 -3.35 18.87
CA LYS A 175 14.10 -4.80 19.12
C LYS A 175 14.37 -5.60 17.84
N VAL A 176 13.83 -5.13 16.71
CA VAL A 176 14.08 -5.71 15.37
C VAL A 176 14.70 -4.62 14.49
N PRO A 177 16.03 -4.52 14.41
CA PRO A 177 16.69 -3.47 13.65
C PRO A 177 16.43 -3.63 12.16
N SER A 178 16.20 -2.52 11.48
CA SER A 178 16.16 -2.45 10.02
C SER A 178 16.69 -1.10 9.55
N ASN A 179 17.37 -1.11 8.40
CA ASN A 179 17.87 0.10 7.75
C ASN A 179 16.82 0.74 6.83
N SER A 180 15.67 0.10 6.64
CA SER A 180 14.57 0.59 5.80
C SER A 180 13.34 0.91 6.67
N PRO A 181 12.71 2.09 6.53
CA PRO A 181 11.42 2.37 7.18
C PRO A 181 10.33 1.35 6.82
N PHE A 182 10.43 0.76 5.64
CA PHE A 182 9.53 -0.28 5.12
C PHE A 182 10.03 -1.70 5.37
N ARG A 183 11.19 -1.86 6.01
CA ARG A 183 11.81 -3.15 6.32
C ARG A 183 12.12 -4.02 5.10
N ILE A 184 12.41 -3.41 3.95
CA ILE A 184 12.73 -4.12 2.70
C ILE A 184 13.93 -5.07 2.90
N ASP A 185 14.92 -4.67 3.66
CA ASP A 185 16.09 -5.49 4.02
C ASP A 185 15.69 -6.79 4.72
N THR A 186 14.77 -6.74 5.66
CA THR A 186 14.36 -7.93 6.42
C THR A 186 13.30 -8.74 5.67
N GLN A 187 12.28 -8.09 5.07
CA GLN A 187 11.12 -8.76 4.48
C GLN A 187 11.29 -9.16 3.02
N TYR A 188 12.07 -8.39 2.25
CA TYR A 188 12.28 -8.67 0.84
C TYR A 188 13.62 -9.36 0.59
N ILE A 189 14.72 -8.82 1.14
CA ILE A 189 16.08 -9.34 0.89
C ILE A 189 16.32 -10.62 1.71
N ASN A 190 16.16 -10.57 3.04
CA ASN A 190 16.56 -11.65 3.93
C ASN A 190 15.50 -12.76 4.09
N PHE A 191 14.21 -12.44 4.03
CA PHE A 191 13.14 -13.42 4.27
C PHE A 191 13.01 -14.44 3.13
N ARG A 192 13.15 -14.01 1.88
CA ARG A 192 12.92 -14.85 0.69
C ARG A 192 14.21 -15.52 0.19
N THR A 193 15.05 -15.99 1.11
CA THR A 193 16.17 -16.88 0.77
C THR A 193 15.66 -18.30 0.59
N TYR A 194 16.33 -19.09 -0.25
CA TYR A 194 15.96 -20.49 -0.49
C TYR A 194 15.83 -21.27 0.83
N LYS A 195 16.80 -21.11 1.74
CA LYS A 195 16.83 -21.82 3.03
C LYS A 195 15.59 -21.52 3.89
N ASN A 196 15.27 -20.24 4.05
CA ASN A 196 14.12 -19.84 4.89
C ASN A 196 12.81 -20.35 4.31
N MET A 197 12.60 -20.24 2.99
CA MET A 197 11.38 -20.76 2.36
C MET A 197 11.29 -22.29 2.45
N TYR A 198 12.40 -23.01 2.26
CA TYR A 198 12.45 -24.46 2.40
C TYR A 198 12.09 -24.90 3.82
N ASP A 199 12.69 -24.27 4.82
CA ASP A 199 12.46 -24.58 6.23
C ASP A 199 11.02 -24.27 6.66
N LEU A 200 10.40 -23.22 6.11
CA LEU A 200 9.02 -22.82 6.42
C LEU A 200 7.97 -23.66 5.70
N TYR A 201 8.17 -23.94 4.41
CA TYR A 201 7.08 -24.43 3.55
C TYR A 201 7.24 -25.89 3.09
N ILE A 202 8.46 -26.41 3.03
CA ILE A 202 8.72 -27.77 2.52
C ILE A 202 8.98 -28.76 3.66
N LYS A 203 9.65 -28.32 4.73
CA LYS A 203 9.88 -29.19 5.89
C LYS A 203 8.61 -29.51 6.67
N ASP A 204 7.60 -28.65 6.61
CA ASP A 204 6.33 -28.90 7.30
C ASP A 204 5.48 -29.90 6.51
N PRO A 205 5.27 -31.14 7.00
CA PRO A 205 4.51 -32.15 6.28
C PRO A 205 3.02 -31.81 6.17
N GLN A 206 2.50 -30.84 6.91
CA GLN A 206 1.10 -30.39 6.81
C GLN A 206 0.84 -29.56 5.55
N ILE A 207 1.87 -28.94 4.98
CA ILE A 207 1.74 -28.10 3.79
C ILE A 207 1.68 -28.99 2.55
N LYS A 208 0.54 -28.96 1.86
CA LYS A 208 0.27 -29.78 0.65
C LYS A 208 0.24 -28.99 -0.65
N VAL A 209 0.13 -27.67 -0.56
CA VAL A 209 0.03 -26.77 -1.72
C VAL A 209 0.85 -25.54 -1.42
N VAL A 210 1.70 -25.16 -2.37
CA VAL A 210 2.44 -23.89 -2.35
C VAL A 210 2.02 -23.11 -3.58
N ALA A 211 1.39 -21.96 -3.36
CA ALA A 211 0.99 -21.04 -4.42
C ALA A 211 2.08 -19.97 -4.60
N PHE A 212 2.37 -19.64 -5.87
CA PHE A 212 3.36 -18.64 -6.23
C PHE A 212 2.69 -17.51 -6.97
N ASP A 213 2.91 -16.29 -6.50
CA ASP A 213 2.73 -15.11 -7.33
C ASP A 213 3.85 -15.03 -8.38
N ILE A 214 3.59 -14.34 -9.49
CA ILE A 214 4.54 -14.19 -10.59
C ILE A 214 5.46 -13.01 -10.32
N PHE A 215 4.88 -11.80 -10.27
CA PHE A 215 5.64 -10.56 -10.17
C PHE A 215 6.08 -10.27 -8.75
N ASP A 216 7.30 -9.75 -8.61
CA ASP A 216 8.04 -9.53 -7.37
C ASP A 216 8.21 -10.78 -6.49
N THR A 217 7.89 -11.96 -7.03
CA THR A 217 7.98 -13.28 -6.38
C THR A 217 8.86 -14.23 -7.18
N LEU A 218 8.42 -14.70 -8.34
CA LEU A 218 9.24 -15.51 -9.26
C LEU A 218 10.10 -14.62 -10.16
N LEU A 219 9.50 -13.51 -10.62
CA LEU A 219 10.12 -12.52 -11.49
C LEU A 219 10.28 -11.22 -10.70
N VAL A 220 11.43 -10.56 -10.82
CA VAL A 220 11.73 -9.29 -10.17
C VAL A 220 11.72 -8.19 -11.21
N ARG A 221 10.99 -7.11 -10.92
CA ARG A 221 11.03 -5.88 -11.70
C ARG A 221 12.21 -5.01 -11.25
N PRO A 222 12.88 -4.30 -12.17
CA PRO A 222 14.02 -3.44 -11.85
C PRO A 222 13.58 -2.17 -11.12
N LEU A 223 12.31 -1.79 -11.27
CA LEU A 223 11.72 -0.58 -10.72
C LEU A 223 10.61 -0.93 -9.73
N ILE A 224 10.55 -0.14 -8.67
CA ILE A 224 9.53 -0.23 -7.62
C ILE A 224 8.12 0.06 -8.15
N ASN A 225 8.00 0.93 -9.16
CA ASN A 225 6.71 1.29 -9.74
C ASN A 225 6.25 0.20 -10.73
N PRO A 226 5.14 -0.50 -10.47
CA PRO A 226 4.65 -1.56 -11.35
C PRO A 226 4.19 -1.05 -12.73
N ASP A 227 3.88 0.25 -12.88
CA ASP A 227 3.42 0.86 -14.13
C ASP A 227 4.56 1.34 -15.05
N HIS A 228 5.81 1.00 -14.75
CA HIS A 228 6.96 1.40 -15.56
C HIS A 228 6.84 0.95 -17.04
N THR A 229 6.29 -0.23 -17.31
CA THR A 229 6.05 -0.73 -18.67
C THR A 229 5.20 0.24 -19.49
N LYS A 230 4.16 0.81 -18.88
CA LYS A 230 3.29 1.81 -19.53
C LYS A 230 4.04 3.12 -19.79
N LYS A 231 4.90 3.54 -18.85
CA LYS A 231 5.77 4.72 -19.03
C LYS A 231 6.78 4.53 -20.17
N VAL A 232 7.33 3.33 -20.35
CA VAL A 232 8.21 3.00 -21.49
C VAL A 232 7.44 2.91 -22.80
N MET A 233 6.22 2.35 -22.79
CA MET A 233 5.35 2.33 -23.97
C MET A 233 5.13 3.75 -24.53
N ILE A 234 4.84 4.72 -23.65
CA ILE A 234 4.62 6.12 -24.02
C ILE A 234 5.82 6.71 -24.78
N THR A 235 7.06 6.33 -24.44
CA THR A 235 8.25 6.88 -25.11
C THR A 235 8.51 6.28 -26.49
N ILE A 236 7.95 5.10 -26.78
CA ILE A 236 8.18 4.33 -28.02
C ILE A 236 7.08 4.59 -29.06
N ILE A 237 5.83 4.73 -28.60
CA ILE A 237 4.65 4.87 -29.48
C ILE A 237 4.64 6.26 -30.18
N GLU A 238 4.10 6.31 -31.40
CA GLU A 238 3.92 7.52 -32.19
C GLU A 238 3.04 8.56 -31.48
N ASN A 239 3.23 9.85 -31.79
CA ASN A 239 2.57 10.96 -31.06
C ASN A 239 1.04 10.92 -31.10
N SER A 240 0.44 10.50 -32.22
CA SER A 240 -1.02 10.37 -32.39
C SER A 240 -1.61 9.28 -31.49
N GLU A 241 -0.89 8.17 -31.33
CA GLU A 241 -1.31 7.02 -30.54
C GLU A 241 -0.93 7.15 -29.06
N ARG A 242 0.12 7.92 -28.73
CA ARG A 242 0.54 8.20 -27.36
C ARG A 242 -0.60 8.79 -26.53
N HIS A 243 -1.27 9.82 -27.07
CA HIS A 243 -2.41 10.45 -26.40
C HIS A 243 -3.57 9.46 -26.17
N LEU A 244 -3.80 8.54 -27.12
CA LEU A 244 -4.83 7.52 -26.96
C LEU A 244 -4.44 6.51 -25.89
N PHE A 245 -3.19 6.05 -25.89
CA PHE A 245 -2.68 5.11 -24.91
C PHE A 245 -2.74 5.67 -23.48
N GLU A 246 -2.25 6.89 -23.26
CA GLU A 246 -2.25 7.55 -21.96
C GLU A 246 -3.65 7.69 -21.36
N ASN A 247 -4.63 8.10 -22.17
CA ASN A 247 -5.98 8.40 -21.69
C ASN A 247 -6.87 7.16 -21.58
N PHE A 248 -6.73 6.19 -22.50
CA PHE A 248 -7.69 5.10 -22.64
C PHE A 248 -7.19 3.73 -22.17
N ARG A 249 -5.86 3.48 -22.07
CA ARG A 249 -5.35 2.15 -21.70
C ARG A 249 -5.74 1.72 -20.28
N HIS A 250 -5.66 2.64 -19.31
CA HIS A 250 -6.09 2.38 -17.94
C HIS A 250 -7.62 2.32 -17.83
N LEU A 251 -8.32 3.14 -18.61
CA LEU A 251 -9.79 3.14 -18.66
C LEU A 251 -10.32 1.81 -19.20
N ALA A 252 -9.71 1.28 -20.26
CA ALA A 252 -10.02 -0.03 -20.83
C ALA A 252 -9.90 -1.15 -19.78
N GLU A 253 -8.79 -1.17 -19.04
CA GLU A 253 -8.56 -2.14 -17.97
C GLU A 253 -9.62 -2.04 -16.87
N LYS A 254 -9.94 -0.82 -16.43
CA LYS A 254 -10.97 -0.57 -15.41
C LYS A 254 -12.35 -1.02 -15.88
N ASN A 255 -12.73 -0.67 -17.12
CA ASN A 255 -14.02 -1.01 -17.70
C ASN A 255 -14.20 -2.52 -17.82
N ILE A 256 -13.21 -3.22 -18.37
CA ILE A 256 -13.31 -4.66 -18.61
C ILE A 256 -13.27 -5.45 -17.30
N ARG A 257 -12.50 -5.00 -16.29
CA ARG A 257 -12.51 -5.58 -14.93
C ARG A 257 -13.90 -5.46 -14.30
N LYS A 258 -14.53 -4.29 -14.42
CA LYS A 258 -15.90 -4.07 -13.93
C LYS A 258 -16.93 -4.93 -14.67
N LYS A 259 -16.78 -5.08 -15.99
CA LYS A 259 -17.70 -5.84 -16.85
C LYS A 259 -17.61 -7.35 -16.62
N LYS A 260 -16.41 -7.91 -16.49
CA LYS A 260 -16.20 -9.36 -16.31
C LYS A 260 -16.39 -9.82 -14.88
N GLY A 261 -16.11 -8.97 -13.87
CA GLY A 261 -16.20 -9.35 -12.46
C GLY A 261 -15.25 -10.48 -12.04
N LYS A 262 -14.25 -10.79 -12.87
CA LYS A 262 -13.21 -11.82 -12.67
C LYS A 262 -11.89 -11.35 -13.28
N ASP A 263 -10.85 -12.16 -13.14
CA ASP A 263 -9.55 -11.88 -13.75
C ASP A 263 -9.64 -11.68 -15.28
N ILE A 264 -8.89 -10.70 -15.74
CA ILE A 264 -8.89 -10.21 -17.11
C ILE A 264 -7.52 -10.47 -17.73
N SER A 265 -7.53 -10.84 -19.01
CA SER A 265 -6.29 -10.97 -19.76
C SER A 265 -5.91 -9.64 -20.41
N ILE A 266 -4.63 -9.48 -20.75
CA ILE A 266 -4.16 -8.34 -21.53
C ILE A 266 -4.85 -8.27 -22.91
N VAL A 267 -5.24 -9.41 -23.49
CA VAL A 267 -6.05 -9.48 -24.72
C VAL A 267 -7.40 -8.82 -24.53
N ASP A 268 -8.06 -9.04 -23.38
CA ASP A 268 -9.34 -8.40 -23.07
C ASP A 268 -9.21 -6.89 -22.96
N ILE A 269 -8.11 -6.43 -22.36
CA ILE A 269 -7.84 -5.00 -22.20
C ILE A 269 -7.65 -4.33 -23.55
N TYR A 270 -6.86 -4.93 -24.44
CA TYR A 270 -6.60 -4.34 -25.76
C TYR A 270 -7.78 -4.46 -26.73
N SER A 271 -8.66 -5.45 -26.53
CA SER A 271 -9.94 -5.51 -27.24
C SER A 271 -10.84 -4.34 -26.84
N GLU A 272 -10.96 -4.06 -25.53
CA GLU A 272 -11.71 -2.90 -25.02
C GLU A 272 -11.04 -1.56 -25.43
N PHE A 273 -9.71 -1.51 -25.44
CA PHE A 273 -8.96 -0.33 -25.87
C PHE A 273 -9.22 0.04 -27.35
N SER A 274 -9.26 -0.97 -28.24
CA SER A 274 -9.63 -0.78 -29.64
C SER A 274 -11.04 -0.19 -29.77
N LEU A 275 -12.00 -0.73 -29.01
CA LEU A 275 -13.38 -0.22 -28.98
C LEU A 275 -13.48 1.23 -28.48
N LEU A 276 -12.71 1.60 -27.46
CA LEU A 276 -12.74 2.95 -26.87
C LEU A 276 -12.08 4.02 -27.75
N THR A 277 -11.06 3.64 -28.52
CA THR A 277 -10.22 4.59 -29.27
C THR A 277 -10.52 4.62 -30.77
N GLY A 278 -11.19 3.60 -31.30
CA GLY A 278 -11.43 3.44 -32.74
C GLY A 278 -10.22 2.95 -33.54
N ILE A 279 -9.09 2.64 -32.88
CA ILE A 279 -7.93 2.01 -33.52
C ILE A 279 -8.31 0.61 -34.00
N THR A 280 -7.79 0.20 -35.16
CA THR A 280 -8.07 -1.13 -35.73
C THR A 280 -7.63 -2.25 -34.76
N GLN A 281 -8.34 -3.38 -34.79
CA GLN A 281 -8.00 -4.52 -33.93
C GLN A 281 -6.58 -5.05 -34.19
N GLU A 282 -6.11 -4.96 -35.43
CA GLU A 282 -4.75 -5.31 -35.83
C GLU A 282 -3.73 -4.40 -35.14
N ARG A 283 -3.88 -3.08 -35.22
CA ARG A 283 -2.97 -2.15 -34.58
C ARG A 283 -3.03 -2.23 -33.05
N SER A 284 -4.21 -2.44 -32.48
CA SER A 284 -4.36 -2.69 -31.04
C SER A 284 -3.59 -3.95 -30.61
N ASN A 285 -3.61 -5.01 -31.42
CA ASN A 285 -2.83 -6.21 -31.16
C ASN A 285 -1.31 -5.98 -31.27
N GLU A 286 -0.84 -5.12 -32.17
CA GLU A 286 0.58 -4.74 -32.24
C GLU A 286 1.03 -4.00 -30.98
N LEU A 287 0.22 -3.06 -30.49
CA LEU A 287 0.50 -2.35 -29.24
C LEU A 287 0.51 -3.31 -28.03
N ARG A 288 -0.38 -4.32 -28.02
CA ARG A 288 -0.38 -5.38 -27.01
C ARG A 288 0.92 -6.17 -27.02
N LEU A 289 1.35 -6.63 -28.19
CA LEU A 289 2.60 -7.40 -28.35
C LEU A 289 3.82 -6.57 -27.94
N LEU A 290 3.79 -5.25 -28.19
CA LEU A 290 4.84 -4.34 -27.73
C LEU A 290 4.87 -4.22 -26.19
N GLU A 291 3.71 -4.05 -25.53
CA GLU A 291 3.63 -4.01 -24.05
C GLU A 291 4.17 -5.33 -23.44
N GLU A 292 3.74 -6.48 -23.98
CA GLU A 292 4.22 -7.80 -23.55
C GLU A 292 5.74 -7.95 -23.70
N LYS A 293 6.28 -7.52 -24.85
CA LYS A 293 7.72 -7.58 -25.11
C LYS A 293 8.51 -6.72 -24.12
N ILE A 294 8.03 -5.52 -23.80
CA ILE A 294 8.68 -4.62 -22.84
C ILE A 294 8.64 -5.23 -21.44
N GLU A 295 7.50 -5.78 -21.00
CA GLU A 295 7.38 -6.43 -19.69
C GLU A 295 8.33 -7.63 -19.57
N ILE A 296 8.38 -8.51 -20.59
CA ILE A 296 9.28 -9.67 -20.61
C ILE A 296 10.75 -9.22 -20.56
N ALA A 297 11.10 -8.16 -21.29
CA ALA A 297 12.47 -7.63 -21.32
C ALA A 297 12.86 -6.90 -20.02
N SER A 298 11.88 -6.39 -19.26
CA SER A 298 12.15 -5.65 -18.02
C SER A 298 12.40 -6.57 -16.84
N VAL A 299 11.76 -7.74 -16.78
CA VAL A 299 11.83 -8.64 -15.63
C VAL A 299 13.03 -9.57 -15.64
N THR A 300 13.49 -9.95 -14.44
CA THR A 300 14.55 -10.95 -14.26
C THR A 300 14.11 -12.06 -13.29
N VAL A 301 14.67 -13.26 -13.45
CA VAL A 301 14.31 -14.39 -12.58
C VAL A 301 14.89 -14.20 -11.18
N ARG A 302 14.05 -14.38 -10.16
CA ARG A 302 14.50 -14.48 -8.77
C ARG A 302 15.08 -15.86 -8.50
N LYS A 303 16.40 -16.01 -8.64
CA LYS A 303 17.10 -17.30 -8.57
C LYS A 303 16.71 -18.16 -7.36
N ASP A 304 16.65 -17.60 -6.16
CA ASP A 304 16.30 -18.35 -4.94
C ASP A 304 14.87 -18.88 -4.95
N VAL A 305 13.91 -18.06 -5.39
CA VAL A 305 12.49 -18.44 -5.45
C VAL A 305 12.24 -19.40 -6.60
N ALA A 306 12.89 -19.19 -7.75
CA ALA A 306 12.82 -20.12 -8.88
C ALA A 306 13.37 -21.51 -8.50
N ARG A 307 14.52 -21.56 -7.81
CA ARG A 307 15.06 -22.83 -7.27
C ARG A 307 14.04 -23.49 -6.33
N PHE A 308 13.51 -22.74 -5.37
CA PHE A 308 12.51 -23.24 -4.44
C PHE A 308 11.25 -23.75 -5.15
N PHE A 309 10.78 -23.05 -6.19
CA PHE A 309 9.66 -23.49 -7.03
C PHE A 309 9.91 -24.86 -7.67
N TYR A 310 11.10 -25.09 -8.25
CA TYR A 310 11.45 -26.38 -8.83
C TYR A 310 11.51 -27.50 -7.79
N ASP A 311 12.00 -27.22 -6.59
CA ASP A 311 12.07 -28.20 -5.50
C ASP A 311 10.68 -28.48 -4.90
N ALA A 312 9.84 -27.46 -4.75
CA ALA A 312 8.43 -27.61 -4.35
C ALA A 312 7.67 -28.51 -5.33
N LYS A 313 7.90 -28.36 -6.64
CA LYS A 313 7.29 -29.21 -7.67
C LYS A 313 7.69 -30.69 -7.56
N LYS A 314 8.89 -30.99 -7.04
CA LYS A 314 9.38 -32.37 -6.87
C LYS A 314 8.87 -33.01 -5.58
N GLY A 315 8.61 -32.22 -4.53
CA GLY A 315 8.23 -32.71 -3.20
C GLY A 315 6.74 -32.60 -2.86
N VAL A 316 5.97 -31.76 -3.55
CA VAL A 316 4.59 -31.38 -3.18
C VAL A 316 3.73 -31.20 -4.44
N ASN A 317 2.50 -31.75 -4.45
CA ASN A 317 1.52 -31.56 -5.53
C ASN A 317 1.14 -30.07 -5.66
N CYS A 318 1.83 -29.31 -6.51
CA CYS A 318 1.57 -27.88 -6.69
C CYS A 318 0.45 -27.63 -7.72
N HIS A 319 -0.55 -26.82 -7.35
CA HIS A 319 -1.57 -26.30 -8.25
C HIS A 319 -1.27 -24.84 -8.62
N PHE A 320 -1.47 -24.50 -9.90
CA PHE A 320 -1.38 -23.13 -10.41
C PHE A 320 -2.76 -22.47 -10.33
N ASN A 321 -2.87 -21.33 -9.65
CA ASN A 321 -4.00 -20.42 -9.88
C ASN A 321 -3.67 -19.58 -11.11
N LYS A 322 -4.55 -19.66 -12.12
CA LYS A 322 -4.47 -18.90 -13.38
C LYS A 322 -4.92 -17.48 -13.18
#